data_AF-A0A1J9Q0P2-F1
#
_entry.id   AF-A0A1J9Q0P2-F1
#
_cell.length_a   1.000
_cell.length_b   1.000
_cell.length_c   1.000
_cell.angle_alpha   90.00
_cell.angle_beta   90.00
_cell.angle_gamma   90.00
#
_symmetry.space_group_name_H-M   'P 1'
#
loop_
_entity.id
_entity.type
_entity.pdbx_description
1 polymer ?
#
loop_
_entity_poly.entity_id
_entity_poly.type
_entity_poly.pdbx_seq_one_letter_code
_entity_poly.pdbx_strand_id
1 'polypeptide(L)'
;MAPKGNKRSTKEPSLSTTTKMPPPPQTDEDTKPPSWPALKPLIPASDLYLETLLDDQILIIRNFLTSTLCKTYVSFLSSLPLVTTPKRLKKDEAVRVNDRYQVHDPAFAERLWSSTALKQLISEDGAVACASAELWGGEVLGLNPNIRIYRYGPGQFFDKH
;
A
#
# COMPACT_ATOMS: atom_id res chain seq x y z
N MET A 1 63.50 51.13 28.14
CA MET A 1 63.76 49.74 28.56
C MET A 1 62.44 49.14 29.00
N ALA A 2 61.92 48.16 28.25
CA ALA A 2 60.68 47.44 28.56
C ALA A 2 60.97 45.94 28.35
N PRO A 3 60.60 45.04 29.28
CA PRO A 3 60.93 43.63 29.17
C PRO A 3 59.94 42.88 28.27
N LYS A 4 60.49 41.93 27.50
CA LYS A 4 59.78 41.01 26.60
C LYS A 4 59.09 39.91 27.41
N GLY A 5 57.78 39.75 27.25
CA GLY A 5 56.99 38.63 27.75
C GLY A 5 56.91 37.49 26.72
N ASN A 6 57.06 36.26 27.20
CA ASN A 6 57.31 35.05 26.43
C ASN A 6 56.00 34.35 25.96
N LYS A 7 56.10 33.60 24.85
CA LYS A 7 55.03 32.84 24.18
C LYS A 7 54.32 31.82 25.07
N ARG A 8 52.99 31.73 24.95
CA ARG A 8 52.24 30.46 25.03
C ARG A 8 50.98 30.53 24.16
N SER A 9 50.98 29.76 23.07
CA SER A 9 49.81 29.54 22.22
C SER A 9 48.95 28.42 22.82
N THR A 10 47.79 28.78 23.37
CA THR A 10 46.75 27.83 23.77
C THR A 10 45.92 27.46 22.55
N LYS A 11 45.96 26.17 22.17
CA LYS A 11 45.08 25.53 21.19
C LYS A 11 43.68 25.38 21.81
N GLU A 12 42.67 25.95 21.17
CA GLU A 12 41.27 25.61 21.41
C GLU A 12 40.96 24.24 20.76
N PRO A 13 40.21 23.33 21.43
CA PRO A 13 39.72 22.12 20.80
C PRO A 13 38.38 22.40 20.10
N SER A 14 38.37 22.27 18.78
CA SER A 14 37.16 22.28 17.96
C SER A 14 36.38 20.97 18.16
N LEU A 15 35.30 21.02 18.94
CA LEU A 15 34.28 19.97 18.96
C LEU A 15 33.52 20.00 17.62
N SER A 16 33.96 19.16 16.69
CA SER A 16 33.24 18.84 15.46
C SER A 16 32.18 17.77 15.77
N THR A 17 30.98 18.24 16.11
CA THR A 17 29.79 17.41 16.28
C THR A 17 29.42 16.79 14.93
N THR A 18 29.82 15.54 14.71
CA THR A 18 29.40 14.75 13.54
C THR A 18 28.00 14.20 13.82
N THR A 19 26.99 15.03 13.58
CA THR A 19 25.59 14.59 13.53
C THR A 19 25.42 13.68 12.32
N LYS A 20 25.49 12.36 12.54
CA LYS A 20 25.06 11.38 11.53
C LYS A 20 23.56 11.58 11.30
N MET A 21 23.21 12.19 10.17
CA MET A 21 21.84 12.19 9.67
C MET A 21 21.36 10.74 9.51
N PRO A 22 20.11 10.41 9.89
CA PRO A 22 19.55 9.12 9.57
C PRO A 22 19.51 8.94 8.04
N PRO A 23 19.73 7.71 7.53
CA PRO A 23 19.62 7.47 6.10
C PRO A 23 18.20 7.88 5.63
N PRO A 24 18.07 8.46 4.42
CA PRO A 24 16.77 8.73 3.84
C PRO A 24 15.95 7.43 3.80
N PRO A 25 14.60 7.50 3.91
CA PRO A 25 13.76 6.34 3.69
C PRO A 25 14.13 5.73 2.33
N GLN A 26 14.42 4.43 2.33
CA GLN A 26 14.83 3.69 1.14
C GLN A 26 13.87 4.05 0.02
N THR A 27 14.41 4.74 -0.97
CA THR A 27 13.73 5.14 -2.20
C THR A 27 13.09 3.90 -2.81
N ASP A 28 11.82 4.03 -3.21
CA ASP A 28 11.12 3.06 -4.05
C ASP A 28 12.05 2.74 -5.23
N GLU A 29 12.74 1.60 -5.17
CA GLU A 29 13.47 1.06 -6.31
C GLU A 29 12.47 0.96 -7.45
N ASP A 30 12.80 1.57 -8.58
CA ASP A 30 12.04 1.68 -9.82
C ASP A 30 11.81 0.27 -10.41
N THR A 31 10.98 -0.51 -9.72
CA THR A 31 10.71 -1.90 -10.01
C THR A 31 9.66 -1.90 -11.09
N LYS A 32 10.09 -2.20 -12.32
CA LYS A 32 9.20 -2.41 -13.47
C LYS A 32 7.96 -3.21 -13.03
N PRO A 33 6.75 -2.76 -13.36
CA PRO A 33 5.53 -3.49 -13.03
C PRO A 33 5.59 -4.95 -13.52
N PRO A 34 5.14 -5.90 -12.69
CA PRO A 34 5.19 -7.29 -13.08
C PRO A 34 4.15 -7.56 -14.17
N SER A 35 4.32 -8.63 -14.94
CA SER A 35 3.36 -9.00 -15.98
C SER A 35 2.11 -9.61 -15.37
N TRP A 36 1.18 -8.77 -14.94
CA TRP A 36 -0.09 -9.19 -14.36
C TRP A 36 -0.84 -10.15 -15.29
N PRO A 37 -1.37 -11.28 -14.79
CA PRO A 37 -2.27 -12.13 -15.56
C PRO A 37 -3.48 -11.36 -16.07
N ALA A 38 -4.13 -11.87 -17.11
CA ALA A 38 -5.37 -11.26 -17.59
C ALA A 38 -6.47 -11.37 -16.51
N LEU A 39 -7.22 -10.29 -16.31
CA LEU A 39 -8.41 -10.25 -15.45
C LEU A 39 -9.60 -10.93 -16.15
N LYS A 40 -9.46 -12.20 -16.57
CA LYS A 40 -10.52 -12.99 -17.22
C LYS A 40 -10.42 -14.47 -16.82
N PRO A 41 -11.55 -15.19 -16.72
CA PRO A 41 -12.94 -14.71 -16.88
C PRO A 41 -13.44 -13.92 -15.67
N LEU A 42 -14.35 -12.97 -15.92
CA LEU A 42 -15.02 -12.13 -14.91
C LEU A 42 -16.48 -12.53 -14.76
N ILE A 43 -17.06 -12.18 -13.62
CA ILE A 43 -18.49 -12.33 -13.35
C ILE A 43 -19.21 -11.10 -13.91
N PRO A 44 -20.33 -11.26 -14.64
CA PRO A 44 -21.11 -10.12 -15.12
C PRO A 44 -21.56 -9.23 -13.95
N ALA A 45 -21.58 -7.92 -14.16
CA ALA A 45 -22.01 -6.99 -13.11
C ALA A 45 -23.47 -7.23 -12.67
N SER A 46 -24.33 -7.74 -13.56
CA SER A 46 -25.72 -8.13 -13.26
C SER A 46 -25.85 -9.21 -12.20
N ASP A 47 -24.79 -10.01 -12.00
CA ASP A 47 -24.76 -11.14 -11.07
C ASP A 47 -24.05 -10.75 -9.75
N LEU A 48 -23.66 -9.48 -9.61
CA LEU A 48 -22.98 -8.92 -8.44
C LEU A 48 -23.83 -7.80 -7.85
N TYR A 49 -23.72 -7.61 -6.54
CA TYR A 49 -24.40 -6.53 -5.83
C TYR A 49 -23.59 -6.10 -4.61
N LEU A 50 -23.88 -4.90 -4.12
CA LEU A 50 -23.33 -4.36 -2.88
C LEU A 50 -24.21 -4.76 -1.70
N GLU A 51 -23.59 -5.31 -0.66
CA GLU A 51 -24.21 -5.60 0.63
C GLU A 51 -23.59 -4.69 1.69
N THR A 52 -24.41 -3.91 2.39
CA THR A 52 -23.94 -3.08 3.50
C THR A 52 -23.80 -3.93 4.76
N LEU A 53 -22.57 -4.04 5.28
CA LEU A 53 -22.30 -4.69 6.57
C LEU A 53 -22.37 -3.68 7.73
N LEU A 54 -21.88 -2.47 7.48
CA LEU A 54 -21.91 -1.36 8.42
C LEU A 54 -22.20 -0.08 7.64
N ASP A 55 -23.28 0.60 8.01
CA ASP A 55 -23.71 1.83 7.36
C ASP A 55 -22.56 2.85 7.34
N ASP A 56 -22.40 3.51 6.19
CA ASP A 56 -21.39 4.53 5.92
C ASP A 56 -19.92 4.09 6.13
N GLN A 57 -19.66 2.78 6.23
CA GLN A 57 -18.30 2.29 6.56
C GLN A 57 -17.88 1.03 5.79
N ILE A 58 -18.73 -0.01 5.72
CA ILE A 58 -18.33 -1.31 5.20
C ILE A 58 -19.37 -1.85 4.21
N LEU A 59 -18.93 -1.99 2.96
CA LEU A 59 -19.66 -2.67 1.89
C LEU A 59 -18.96 -3.98 1.52
N ILE A 60 -19.74 -4.96 1.08
CA ILE A 60 -19.29 -6.28 0.64
C ILE A 60 -19.77 -6.52 -0.79
N ILE A 61 -18.86 -7.02 -1.64
CA ILE A 61 -19.19 -7.61 -2.93
C ILE A 61 -18.80 -9.09 -2.86
N ARG A 62 -19.78 -9.98 -2.80
CA ARG A 62 -19.52 -11.42 -2.71
C ARG A 62 -19.12 -11.96 -4.07
N ASN A 63 -18.21 -12.94 -4.06
CA ASN A 63 -17.76 -13.63 -5.28
C ASN A 63 -17.28 -12.69 -6.38
N PHE A 64 -16.61 -11.57 -6.06
CA PHE A 64 -16.22 -10.57 -7.05
C PHE A 64 -15.31 -11.12 -8.18
N LEU A 65 -14.42 -12.07 -7.86
CA LEU A 65 -13.54 -12.74 -8.83
C LEU A 65 -13.91 -14.22 -8.95
N THR A 66 -13.78 -14.78 -10.15
CA THR A 66 -14.01 -16.21 -10.38
C THR A 66 -12.96 -17.07 -9.66
N SER A 67 -13.31 -18.30 -9.27
CA SER A 67 -12.37 -19.23 -8.63
C SER A 67 -11.14 -19.50 -9.50
N THR A 68 -11.31 -19.59 -10.82
CA THR A 68 -10.21 -19.74 -11.78
C THR A 68 -9.26 -18.54 -11.73
N LEU A 69 -9.80 -17.32 -11.75
CA LEU A 69 -9.00 -16.10 -11.68
C LEU A 69 -8.24 -15.99 -10.36
N CYS A 70 -8.89 -16.31 -9.24
CA CYS A 70 -8.24 -16.36 -7.93
C CYS A 70 -7.06 -17.35 -7.92
N LYS A 71 -7.22 -18.56 -8.46
CA LYS A 71 -6.14 -19.55 -8.54
C LYS A 71 -4.95 -19.04 -9.38
N THR A 72 -5.24 -18.46 -10.54
CA THR A 72 -4.22 -17.87 -11.43
C THR A 72 -3.44 -16.76 -10.71
N TYR A 73 -4.16 -15.83 -10.06
CA TYR A 73 -3.51 -14.74 -9.33
C TYR A 73 -2.75 -15.23 -8.11
N VAL A 74 -3.27 -16.18 -7.33
CA VAL A 74 -2.52 -16.76 -6.20
C VAL A 74 -1.21 -17.39 -6.68
N SER A 75 -1.25 -18.17 -7.77
CA SER A 75 -0.05 -18.77 -8.36
C SER A 75 0.95 -17.70 -8.80
N PHE A 76 0.50 -16.67 -9.50
CA PHE A 76 1.35 -15.58 -9.96
C PHE A 76 1.91 -14.73 -8.81
N LEU A 77 1.07 -14.30 -7.86
CA LEU A 77 1.50 -13.48 -6.73
C LEU A 77 2.51 -14.21 -5.85
N SER A 78 2.45 -15.55 -5.80
CA SER A 78 3.42 -16.36 -5.05
C SER A 78 4.84 -16.33 -5.66
N SER A 79 4.99 -16.01 -6.95
CA SER A 79 6.29 -15.91 -7.62
C SER A 79 6.93 -14.52 -7.52
N LEU A 80 6.20 -13.52 -7.01
CA LEU A 80 6.73 -12.18 -6.80
C LEU A 80 7.78 -12.17 -5.67
N PRO A 81 8.74 -11.23 -5.69
CA PRO A 81 9.78 -11.13 -4.66
C PRO A 81 9.24 -10.43 -3.40
N LEU A 82 8.35 -11.09 -2.65
CA LEU A 82 7.82 -10.53 -1.41
C LEU A 82 8.90 -10.51 -0.31
N VAL A 83 8.99 -9.40 0.42
CA VAL A 83 9.93 -9.21 1.52
C VAL A 83 9.18 -9.23 2.85
N THR A 84 9.63 -10.06 3.79
CA THR A 84 9.04 -10.11 5.14
C THR A 84 9.29 -8.80 5.87
N THR A 85 8.21 -8.16 6.35
CA THR A 85 8.31 -6.93 7.13
C THR A 85 9.13 -7.18 8.41
N PRO A 86 10.06 -6.27 8.76
CA PRO A 86 10.85 -6.43 9.97
C PRO A 86 9.96 -6.41 11.22
N LYS A 87 10.18 -7.34 12.15
CA LYS A 87 9.46 -7.45 13.44
C LYS A 87 9.68 -6.27 14.40
N ARG A 88 10.32 -5.18 13.96
CA ARG A 88 10.75 -4.11 14.85
C ARG A 88 9.53 -3.29 15.28
N LEU A 89 9.18 -3.41 16.56
CA LEU A 89 8.25 -2.52 17.22
C LEU A 89 8.76 -1.08 17.08
N LYS A 90 8.10 -0.28 16.26
CA LYS A 90 8.13 1.17 16.46
C LYS A 90 7.03 1.48 17.47
N LYS A 91 7.40 2.27 18.48
CA LYS A 91 6.44 2.85 19.41
C LYS A 91 5.38 3.57 18.56
N ASP A 92 4.11 3.21 18.74
CA ASP A 92 2.94 3.75 18.03
C ASP A 92 2.65 3.20 16.60
N GLU A 93 3.37 2.19 16.10
CA GLU A 93 2.97 1.45 14.89
C GLU A 93 2.38 0.07 15.25
N ALA A 94 1.31 -0.31 14.55
CA ALA A 94 0.69 -1.63 14.70
C ALA A 94 1.69 -2.75 14.36
N VAL A 95 1.72 -3.78 15.22
CA VAL A 95 2.61 -4.92 15.02
C VAL A 95 2.14 -5.69 13.80
N ARG A 96 3.07 -5.88 12.86
CA ARG A 96 2.83 -6.61 11.62
C ARG A 96 3.98 -7.55 11.33
N VAL A 97 3.61 -8.75 10.93
CA VAL A 97 4.53 -9.76 10.41
C VAL A 97 3.85 -10.33 9.18
N ASN A 98 4.21 -9.86 7.99
CA ASN A 98 3.73 -10.37 6.72
C ASN A 98 4.82 -10.25 5.65
N ASP A 99 4.69 -11.02 4.57
CA ASP A 99 5.50 -10.77 3.38
C ASP A 99 4.79 -9.70 2.54
N ARG A 100 5.54 -8.69 2.10
CA ARG A 100 5.01 -7.55 1.36
C ARG A 100 5.70 -7.40 0.02
N TYR A 101 4.90 -7.10 -0.99
CA TYR A 101 5.35 -6.57 -2.27
C TYR A 101 4.58 -5.27 -2.57
N GLN A 102 5.26 -4.27 -3.11
CA GLN A 102 4.67 -2.99 -3.48
C GLN A 102 5.16 -2.61 -4.87
N VAL A 103 4.26 -2.08 -5.69
CA VAL A 103 4.61 -1.51 -6.99
C VAL A 103 3.64 -0.39 -7.36
N HIS A 104 4.14 0.64 -8.03
CA HIS A 104 3.29 1.68 -8.60
C HIS A 104 2.91 1.29 -10.03
N ASP A 105 1.63 0.98 -10.26
CA ASP A 105 1.11 0.60 -11.58
C ASP A 105 -0.28 1.19 -11.83
N PRO A 106 -0.35 2.43 -12.35
CA PRO A 106 -1.61 3.09 -12.70
C PRO A 106 -2.41 2.33 -13.75
N ALA A 107 -1.73 1.67 -14.70
CA ALA A 107 -2.40 0.94 -15.77
C ALA A 107 -3.10 -0.31 -15.24
N PHE A 108 -2.49 -1.03 -14.29
CA PHE A 108 -3.16 -2.14 -13.61
C PHE A 108 -4.30 -1.68 -12.71
N ALA A 109 -4.12 -0.59 -11.95
CA ALA A 109 -5.18 0.00 -11.14
C ALA A 109 -6.41 0.38 -11.99
N GLU A 110 -6.18 1.03 -13.13
CA GLU A 110 -7.25 1.40 -14.06
C GLU A 110 -7.92 0.16 -14.69
N ARG A 111 -7.15 -0.86 -15.08
CA ARG A 111 -7.73 -2.13 -15.55
C ARG A 111 -8.60 -2.79 -14.49
N LEU A 112 -8.13 -2.83 -13.24
CA LEU A 112 -8.90 -3.41 -12.14
C LEU A 112 -10.18 -2.62 -11.86
N TRP A 113 -10.14 -1.29 -11.96
CA TRP A 113 -11.28 -0.40 -11.81
C TRP A 113 -12.32 -0.55 -12.93
N SER A 114 -11.89 -0.33 -14.18
CA SER A 114 -12.78 -0.17 -15.33
C SER A 114 -13.06 -1.46 -16.10
N SER A 115 -12.20 -2.48 -16.02
CA SER A 115 -12.43 -3.75 -16.73
C SER A 115 -13.22 -4.77 -15.90
N THR A 116 -13.37 -4.54 -14.60
CA THR A 116 -14.21 -5.38 -13.72
C THR A 116 -15.56 -4.70 -13.46
N ALA A 117 -16.44 -5.36 -12.72
CA ALA A 117 -17.71 -4.78 -12.30
C ALA A 117 -17.55 -3.66 -11.26
N LEU A 118 -16.34 -3.37 -10.76
CA LEU A 118 -16.15 -2.48 -9.62
C LEU A 118 -16.64 -1.06 -9.87
N LYS A 119 -16.27 -0.48 -11.02
CA LYS A 119 -16.74 0.85 -11.42
C LYS A 119 -18.27 0.89 -11.54
N GLN A 120 -18.87 -0.09 -12.23
CA GLN A 120 -20.33 -0.13 -12.40
C GLN A 120 -21.07 -0.27 -11.06
N LEU A 121 -20.60 -1.15 -10.17
CA LEU A 121 -21.22 -1.36 -8.86
C LEU A 121 -21.15 -0.11 -7.98
N ILE A 122 -20.05 0.63 -8.05
CA ILE A 122 -19.83 1.82 -7.21
C ILE A 122 -20.44 3.09 -7.83
N SER A 123 -20.46 3.20 -9.17
CA SER A 123 -20.89 4.40 -9.89
C SER A 123 -22.33 4.35 -10.41
N GLU A 124 -22.87 3.17 -10.77
CA GLU A 124 -24.09 3.08 -11.60
C GLU A 124 -25.24 2.28 -10.96
N ASP A 125 -24.98 1.18 -10.24
CA ASP A 125 -26.05 0.19 -9.91
C ASP A 125 -26.23 -0.18 -8.42
N GLY A 126 -25.60 0.53 -7.49
CA GLY A 126 -25.76 0.29 -6.06
C GLY A 126 -26.95 0.99 -5.41
N ALA A 127 -28.19 0.88 -5.93
CA ALA A 127 -29.46 1.35 -5.34
C ALA A 127 -29.58 2.83 -4.86
N VAL A 128 -28.53 3.63 -4.94
CA VAL A 128 -28.50 4.99 -4.41
C VAL A 128 -27.54 5.87 -5.24
N ALA A 129 -27.96 6.22 -6.46
CA ALA A 129 -27.28 7.26 -7.23
C ALA A 129 -27.29 8.63 -6.49
N CYS A 130 -28.28 8.87 -5.63
CA CYS A 130 -28.31 10.05 -4.75
C CYS A 130 -27.51 9.87 -3.45
N ALA A 131 -27.34 8.64 -2.94
CA ALA A 131 -26.53 8.41 -1.74
C ALA A 131 -25.08 8.02 -2.05
N SER A 132 -24.64 7.86 -3.31
CA SER A 132 -23.23 7.56 -3.58
C SER A 132 -22.33 8.74 -3.19
N ALA A 133 -22.69 9.99 -3.49
CA ALA A 133 -21.91 11.15 -3.09
C ALA A 133 -21.90 11.35 -1.56
N GLU A 134 -23.01 11.03 -0.88
CA GLU A 134 -23.10 11.11 0.60
C GLU A 134 -22.36 9.95 1.27
N LEU A 135 -22.50 8.72 0.76
CA LEU A 135 -21.86 7.50 1.25
C LEU A 135 -20.33 7.56 1.09
N TRP A 136 -19.86 8.09 -0.04
CA TRP A 136 -18.42 8.19 -0.34
C TRP A 136 -17.82 9.55 0.07
N GLY A 137 -18.65 10.52 0.49
CA GLY A 137 -18.22 11.88 0.81
C GLY A 137 -17.65 12.65 -0.40
N GLY A 138 -17.98 12.24 -1.62
CA GLY A 138 -17.45 12.80 -2.86
C GLY A 138 -17.61 11.89 -4.08
N GLU A 139 -17.01 12.28 -5.20
CA GLU A 139 -16.98 11.49 -6.42
C GLU A 139 -15.86 10.44 -6.40
N VAL A 140 -16.20 9.18 -6.69
CA VAL A 140 -15.21 8.09 -6.76
C VAL A 140 -14.56 8.06 -8.15
N LEU A 141 -13.27 8.38 -8.20
CA LEU A 141 -12.52 8.47 -9.47
C LEU A 141 -11.85 7.17 -9.90
N GLY A 142 -11.53 6.29 -8.95
CA GLY A 142 -10.86 5.02 -9.24
C GLY A 142 -10.00 4.52 -8.09
N LEU A 143 -9.03 3.65 -8.43
CA LEU A 143 -8.17 2.98 -7.46
C LEU A 143 -6.82 3.70 -7.30
N ASN A 144 -6.24 3.60 -6.10
CA ASN A 144 -4.89 4.08 -5.85
C ASN A 144 -3.88 3.26 -6.68
N PRO A 145 -2.98 3.91 -7.46
CA PRO A 145 -2.00 3.21 -8.30
C PRO A 145 -0.90 2.50 -7.50
N ASN A 146 -0.78 2.74 -6.19
CA ASN A 146 0.15 2.04 -5.31
C ASN A 146 -0.42 0.65 -4.94
N ILE A 147 -0.08 -0.36 -5.74
CA ILE A 147 -0.52 -1.73 -5.56
C ILE A 147 0.31 -2.39 -4.46
N ARG A 148 -0.37 -2.89 -3.43
CA ARG A 148 0.26 -3.55 -2.28
C ARG A 148 -0.26 -4.97 -2.15
N ILE A 149 0.66 -5.93 -2.14
CA ILE A 149 0.38 -7.34 -1.96
C ILE A 149 0.93 -7.76 -0.59
N TYR A 150 0.08 -8.44 0.17
CA TYR A 150 0.44 -9.01 1.46
C TYR A 150 0.20 -10.52 1.42
N ARG A 151 1.17 -11.30 1.93
CA ARG A 151 1.05 -12.75 2.12
C ARG A 151 1.27 -13.07 3.59
N TYR A 152 0.44 -13.97 4.10
CA TYR A 152 0.47 -14.44 5.48
C TYR A 152 0.73 -15.95 5.48
N GLY A 153 1.89 -16.36 5.98
CA GLY A 153 2.20 -17.74 6.33
C GLY A 153 1.76 -18.10 7.76
N PRO A 154 1.98 -19.36 8.19
CA PRO A 154 1.69 -19.77 9.55
C PRO A 154 2.39 -18.87 10.60
N GLY A 155 1.63 -18.33 11.54
CA GLY A 155 2.14 -17.45 12.60
C GLY A 155 2.41 -16.00 12.20
N GLN A 156 2.18 -15.62 10.94
CA GLN A 156 2.19 -14.24 10.48
C GLN A 156 0.84 -13.56 10.81
N PHE A 157 0.85 -12.26 11.14
CA PHE A 157 -0.33 -11.53 11.59
C PHE A 157 -0.23 -10.02 11.32
N PHE A 158 -1.36 -9.34 11.45
CA PHE A 158 -1.43 -7.88 11.50
C PHE A 158 -2.40 -7.51 12.61
N ASP A 159 -1.88 -6.85 13.66
CA ASP A 159 -2.69 -6.46 14.80
C ASP A 159 -3.72 -5.36 14.45
N LYS A 160 -4.78 -5.28 15.27
CA LYS A 160 -5.78 -4.22 15.20
C LYS A 160 -5.12 -2.84 15.25
N HIS A 161 -5.60 -1.92 14.44
CA HIS A 161 -5.08 -0.56 14.29
C HIS A 161 -6.16 0.39 13.81
#